data_AF-A0AAW1KDX3-F1
#
_entry.id   AF-A0AAW1KDX3-F1
#
_cell.length_a   1.000
_cell.length_b   1.000
_cell.length_c   1.000
_cell.angle_alpha   90.00
_cell.angle_beta   90.00
_cell.angle_gamma   90.00
#
_symmetry.space_group_name_H-M   'P 1'
#
loop_
_entity.id
_entity.type
_entity.pdbx_description
1 polymer ?
#
loop_
_entity_poly.entity_id
_entity_poly.type
_entity_poly.pdbx_seq_one_letter_code
_entity_poly.pdbx_strand_id
1 'polypeptide(L)'
;MAKTMKMGNWHQPTQDEDDYYEEDDLEHYSDEEEKQEELLGQKAESKSIIVKVKKVQCGVNDELSMKIDNDVELRWLMIHYSDKVGDVSMNQYNTKFMFNGARVRETDTPL
;
A
#
# COMPACT_ATOMS: atom_id res chain seq x y z
N MET A 1 -7.15 47.73 36.67
CA MET A 1 -5.97 47.86 35.79
C MET A 1 -4.78 47.24 36.50
N ALA A 2 -4.36 46.04 36.09
CA ALA A 2 -3.22 45.35 36.69
C ALA A 2 -2.07 45.33 35.67
N LYS A 3 -0.89 45.77 36.11
CA LYS A 3 0.33 45.94 35.32
C LYS A 3 1.26 44.74 35.48
N THR A 4 1.80 44.33 34.33
CA THR A 4 3.16 43.82 34.05
C THR A 4 3.69 42.60 34.80
N MET A 5 4.05 41.57 34.03
CA MET A 5 5.17 40.69 34.34
C MET A 5 6.20 40.75 33.22
N LYS A 6 7.45 40.98 33.63
CA LYS A 6 8.65 41.18 32.83
C LYS A 6 9.32 39.81 32.68
N MET A 7 9.39 39.25 31.48
CA MET A 7 10.11 38.01 31.21
C MET A 7 11.52 38.33 30.71
N GLY A 8 12.46 37.51 31.17
CA GLY A 8 13.88 37.83 31.33
C GLY A 8 14.70 37.90 30.05
N ASN A 9 15.90 38.46 30.25
CA ASN A 9 16.99 38.55 29.31
C ASN A 9 17.35 37.18 28.71
N TRP A 10 17.36 37.11 27.38
CA TRP A 10 18.10 36.10 26.64
C TRP A 10 19.38 36.74 26.11
N HIS A 11 20.52 36.35 26.67
CA HIS A 11 21.84 36.52 26.07
C HIS A 11 22.75 35.43 26.63
N GLN A 12 23.19 34.52 25.76
CA GLN A 12 24.56 34.01 25.77
C GLN A 12 24.95 33.72 24.32
N PRO A 13 25.90 34.48 23.74
CA PRO A 13 26.73 34.02 22.64
C PRO A 13 28.09 33.58 23.18
N THR A 14 28.57 32.43 22.74
CA THR A 14 30.01 32.15 22.62
C THR A 14 30.19 31.23 21.42
N GLN A 15 30.59 31.85 20.30
CA GLN A 15 31.38 31.22 19.25
C GLN A 15 32.74 30.87 19.83
N ASP A 16 33.26 29.70 19.47
CA ASP A 16 34.66 29.20 19.51
C ASP A 16 34.52 27.70 19.18
N GLU A 17 35.25 26.98 18.34
CA GLU A 17 36.37 27.20 17.43
C GLU A 17 36.36 26.00 16.44
N ASP A 18 36.86 26.22 15.24
CA ASP A 18 37.69 25.33 14.40
C ASP A 18 37.37 23.81 14.33
N ASP A 19 36.93 23.37 13.14
CA ASP A 19 37.32 22.06 12.59
C ASP A 19 37.52 22.19 11.07
N TYR A 20 38.80 22.21 10.70
CA TYR A 20 39.36 22.28 9.36
C TYR A 20 39.43 20.85 8.77
N TYR A 21 38.79 20.61 7.63
CA TYR A 21 39.06 19.42 6.79
C TYR A 21 39.35 19.88 5.37
N GLU A 22 40.63 19.79 4.98
CA GLU A 22 41.06 19.70 3.58
C GLU A 22 40.95 18.24 3.16
N GLU A 23 40.14 17.95 2.13
CA GLU A 23 40.29 16.74 1.32
C GLU A 23 40.10 17.10 -0.16
N ASP A 24 41.25 17.28 -0.79
CA ASP A 24 41.68 16.87 -2.12
C ASP A 24 40.66 16.67 -3.26
N ASP A 25 40.97 17.36 -4.34
CA ASP A 25 40.56 17.10 -5.73
C ASP A 25 40.62 15.61 -6.09
N LEU A 26 39.54 15.03 -6.66
CA LEU A 26 39.70 14.10 -7.79
C LEU A 26 38.41 13.89 -8.61
N GLU A 27 38.44 14.54 -9.77
CA GLU A 27 38.02 14.07 -11.11
C GLU A 27 36.63 13.46 -11.37
N HIS A 28 35.94 14.22 -12.22
CA HIS A 28 34.90 13.83 -13.16
C HIS A 28 35.32 12.62 -14.02
N TYR A 29 34.63 11.49 -13.89
CA TYR A 29 34.63 10.43 -14.91
C TYR A 29 33.20 10.11 -15.36
N SER A 30 32.95 10.54 -16.59
CA SER A 30 32.26 9.80 -17.66
C SER A 30 30.78 9.45 -17.50
N ASP A 31 29.97 10.25 -18.18
CA ASP A 31 28.84 9.76 -18.98
C ASP A 31 29.25 8.59 -19.90
N GLU A 32 28.26 7.76 -20.24
CA GLU A 32 28.27 6.68 -21.25
C GLU A 32 28.92 5.35 -20.84
N GLU A 33 28.10 4.43 -20.30
CA GLU A 33 28.18 3.03 -20.71
C GLU A 33 26.79 2.38 -20.71
N GLU A 34 26.19 2.46 -21.90
CA GLU A 34 25.35 1.43 -22.54
C GLU A 34 25.24 0.11 -21.76
N LYS A 35 24.24 0.03 -20.88
CA LYS A 35 23.72 -1.25 -20.41
C LYS A 35 22.26 -1.13 -20.00
N GLN A 36 21.47 -0.40 -20.78
CA GLN A 36 20.03 -0.63 -20.82
C GLN A 36 19.79 -1.93 -21.57
N GLU A 37 19.90 -2.99 -20.79
CA GLU A 37 19.53 -4.37 -21.03
C GLU A 37 18.39 -4.47 -22.04
N GLU A 38 18.80 -4.83 -23.25
CA GLU A 38 18.26 -5.89 -24.08
C GLU A 38 17.61 -7.03 -23.27
N LEU A 39 16.44 -6.78 -22.65
CA LEU A 39 15.54 -7.79 -22.11
C LEU A 39 14.08 -7.40 -22.36
N LEU A 40 13.76 -7.18 -23.65
CA LEU A 40 12.45 -7.53 -24.19
C LEU A 40 12.27 -9.06 -24.04
N GLY A 41 11.87 -9.51 -22.85
CA GLY A 41 11.99 -10.94 -22.56
C GLY A 41 11.41 -11.44 -21.27
N GLN A 42 10.34 -10.84 -20.74
CA GLN A 42 9.43 -11.56 -19.85
C GLN A 42 8.07 -10.88 -19.90
N LYS A 43 7.14 -11.49 -20.64
CA LYS A 43 5.71 -11.28 -20.47
C LYS A 43 5.42 -11.52 -18.99
N ALA A 44 5.40 -10.45 -18.19
CA ALA A 44 5.03 -10.54 -16.79
C ALA A 44 3.65 -11.18 -16.77
N GLU A 45 3.61 -12.46 -16.36
CA GLU A 45 2.36 -13.14 -16.10
C GLU A 45 1.57 -12.23 -15.18
N SER A 46 0.35 -11.90 -15.58
CA SER A 46 -0.44 -10.89 -14.88
C SER A 46 -0.57 -11.34 -13.43
N LYS A 47 0.09 -10.63 -12.51
CA LYS A 47 0.12 -10.92 -11.06
C LYS A 47 -1.25 -10.81 -10.39
N SER A 48 -2.31 -10.63 -11.18
CA SER A 48 -3.65 -10.30 -10.74
C SER A 48 -4.70 -10.94 -11.63
N ILE A 49 -5.83 -11.28 -11.01
CA ILE A 49 -7.01 -11.83 -11.67
C ILE A 49 -8.23 -10.96 -11.41
N ILE A 50 -9.25 -11.08 -12.26
CA ILE A 50 -10.56 -10.47 -12.04
C ILE A 50 -11.48 -11.53 -11.45
N VAL A 51 -11.93 -11.30 -10.21
CA VAL A 51 -12.88 -12.14 -9.49
C VAL A 51 -14.26 -11.51 -9.53
N LYS A 52 -15.28 -12.31 -9.85
CA LYS A 52 -16.68 -11.92 -9.84
C LYS A 52 -17.38 -12.50 -8.63
N VAL A 53 -17.93 -11.65 -7.77
CA VAL A 53 -18.67 -12.05 -6.57
C VAL A 53 -20.15 -11.77 -6.77
N LYS A 54 -20.99 -12.78 -6.53
CA LYS A 54 -22.45 -12.71 -6.67
C LYS A 54 -23.12 -12.90 -5.32
N LYS A 55 -24.06 -12.02 -4.98
CA LYS A 55 -24.95 -12.25 -3.83
C LYS A 55 -26.05 -13.23 -4.25
N VAL A 56 -26.11 -14.40 -3.59
CA VAL A 56 -27.12 -15.43 -3.90
C VAL A 56 -28.43 -15.22 -3.13
N GLN A 57 -28.45 -14.27 -2.18
CA GLN A 57 -29.65 -13.92 -1.42
C GLN A 57 -30.33 -12.68 -1.98
N CYS A 58 -31.66 -12.73 -2.02
CA CYS A 58 -32.58 -11.60 -2.23
C CYS A 58 -32.94 -11.24 -3.67
N GLY A 59 -33.01 -12.18 -4.63
CA GLY A 59 -33.68 -11.97 -5.93
C GLY A 59 -33.10 -10.87 -6.85
N VAL A 60 -32.09 -10.14 -6.36
CA VAL A 60 -31.33 -9.11 -7.05
C VAL A 60 -29.98 -9.72 -7.42
N ASN A 61 -29.67 -9.73 -8.71
CA ASN A 61 -28.39 -10.23 -9.22
C ASN A 61 -27.32 -9.13 -9.10
N ASP A 62 -26.92 -8.82 -7.87
CA ASP A 62 -25.78 -7.95 -7.63
C ASP A 62 -24.48 -8.74 -7.83
N GLU A 63 -23.84 -8.49 -8.98
CA GLU A 63 -22.51 -8.99 -9.33
C GLU A 63 -21.50 -7.84 -9.21
N LEU A 64 -20.44 -8.06 -8.43
CA LEU A 64 -19.31 -7.14 -8.35
C LEU A 64 -18.06 -7.81 -8.94
N SER A 65 -17.43 -7.14 -9.91
CA SER A 65 -16.13 -7.53 -10.44
C SER A 65 -15.03 -6.77 -9.70
N MET A 66 -14.07 -7.48 -9.14
CA MET A 66 -12.92 -6.90 -8.44
C MET A 66 -11.63 -7.50 -8.99
N LYS A 67 -10.59 -6.68 -9.07
CA LYS A 67 -9.24 -7.13 -9.42
C LYS A 67 -8.49 -7.42 -8.12
N ILE A 68 -7.87 -8.59 -8.02
CA ILE A 68 -7.05 -9.00 -6.87
C ILE A 68 -5.74 -9.58 -7.36
N ASP A 69 -4.66 -9.32 -6.64
CA ASP A 69 -3.36 -9.94 -6.89
C ASP A 69 -3.35 -11.40 -6.43
N ASN A 70 -2.58 -12.26 -7.12
CA ASN A 70 -2.60 -13.70 -6.89
C ASN A 70 -2.03 -14.12 -5.52
N ASP A 71 -1.12 -13.33 -4.97
CA ASP A 71 -0.45 -13.60 -3.70
C ASP A 71 -1.20 -12.97 -2.50
N VAL A 72 -2.34 -12.33 -2.75
CA VAL A 72 -3.13 -11.67 -1.71
C VAL A 72 -4.21 -12.61 -1.21
N GLU A 73 -4.28 -12.74 0.12
CA GLU A 73 -5.32 -13.49 0.81
C GLU A 73 -6.73 -12.97 0.45
N LEU A 74 -7.64 -13.91 0.19
CA LEU A 74 -9.03 -13.63 -0.17
C LEU A 74 -9.80 -12.89 0.94
N ARG A 75 -9.30 -12.85 2.17
CA ARG A 75 -9.79 -11.96 3.23
C ARG A 75 -9.95 -10.53 2.76
N TRP A 76 -8.97 -10.00 2.01
CA TRP A 76 -9.03 -8.63 1.50
C TRP A 76 -10.25 -8.44 0.59
N LEU A 77 -10.50 -9.41 -0.29
CA LEU A 77 -11.64 -9.42 -1.19
C LEU A 77 -12.98 -9.53 -0.44
N MET A 78 -13.06 -10.33 0.63
CA MET A 78 -14.27 -10.46 1.45
C MET A 78 -14.63 -9.16 2.16
N ILE A 79 -13.64 -8.46 2.73
CA ILE A 79 -13.82 -7.17 3.38
C ILE A 79 -14.25 -6.13 2.34
N HIS A 80 -13.51 -6.01 1.24
CA HIS A 80 -13.78 -5.01 0.22
C HIS A 80 -15.14 -5.23 -0.46
N TYR A 81 -15.57 -6.49 -0.64
CA TYR A 81 -16.92 -6.79 -1.11
C TYR A 81 -17.97 -6.28 -0.13
N SER A 82 -17.82 -6.59 1.16
CA SER A 82 -18.75 -6.19 2.23
C SER A 82 -18.89 -4.67 2.30
N ASP A 83 -17.76 -3.95 2.25
CA ASP A 83 -17.72 -2.48 2.25
C ASP A 83 -18.41 -1.88 1.02
N LYS A 84 -18.24 -2.49 -0.16
CA LYS A 84 -18.84 -2.01 -1.42
C LYS A 84 -20.34 -2.23 -1.48
N VAL A 85 -20.83 -3.34 -0.94
CA VAL A 85 -22.27 -3.64 -0.91
C VAL A 85 -22.98 -2.79 0.14
N GLY A 86 -22.25 -2.26 1.13
CA GLY A 86 -22.78 -1.31 2.13
C GLY A 86 -23.81 -1.91 3.07
N ASP A 87 -23.95 -3.23 3.08
CA ASP A 87 -24.91 -3.97 3.89
C ASP A 87 -24.27 -4.28 5.24
N VAL A 88 -24.73 -3.60 6.29
CA VAL A 88 -24.22 -3.76 7.67
C VAL A 88 -24.38 -5.19 8.18
N SER A 89 -25.30 -5.96 7.59
CA SER A 89 -25.51 -7.36 7.92
C SER A 89 -24.57 -8.32 7.17
N MET A 90 -23.77 -7.83 6.21
CA MET A 90 -22.77 -8.61 5.48
C MET A 90 -21.37 -8.17 5.89
N ASN A 91 -20.68 -9.01 6.64
CA ASN A 91 -19.26 -8.90 6.92
C ASN A 91 -18.59 -10.27 6.74
N GLN A 92 -17.26 -10.30 6.75
CA GLN A 92 -16.49 -11.53 6.52
C GLN A 92 -16.77 -12.65 7.54
N TYR A 93 -17.28 -12.32 8.72
CA TYR A 93 -17.54 -13.30 9.78
C TYR A 93 -18.95 -13.91 9.70
N ASN A 94 -19.93 -13.17 9.18
CA ASN A 94 -21.32 -13.61 9.09
C ASN A 94 -21.72 -14.04 7.66
N THR A 95 -20.89 -13.75 6.65
CA THR A 95 -21.14 -14.09 5.26
C THR A 95 -20.33 -15.31 4.85
N LYS A 96 -21.01 -16.30 4.23
CA LYS A 96 -20.34 -17.48 3.68
C LYS A 96 -19.97 -17.24 2.22
N PHE A 97 -18.68 -17.10 1.95
CA PHE A 97 -18.14 -17.06 0.60
C PHE A 97 -17.91 -18.49 0.10
N MET A 98 -18.41 -18.79 -1.10
CA MET A 98 -18.36 -20.12 -1.69
C MET A 98 -17.73 -20.06 -3.08
N PHE A 99 -16.84 -21.00 -3.38
CA PHE A 99 -16.25 -21.17 -4.71
C PHE A 99 -16.27 -22.66 -5.08
N ASN A 100 -16.87 -22.98 -6.23
CA ASN A 100 -17.02 -24.36 -6.72
C ASN A 100 -17.58 -25.34 -5.66
N GLY A 101 -18.59 -24.90 -4.88
CA GLY A 101 -19.20 -25.71 -3.82
C GLY A 101 -18.40 -25.82 -2.52
N ALA A 102 -17.15 -25.34 -2.49
CA ALA A 102 -16.33 -25.28 -1.29
C ALA A 102 -16.45 -23.91 -0.59
N ARG A 103 -16.32 -23.90 0.74
CA ARG A 103 -16.24 -22.66 1.51
C ARG A 103 -14.84 -22.07 1.35
N VAL A 104 -14.78 -20.81 0.92
CA VAL A 104 -13.53 -20.04 0.84
C VAL A 104 -13.13 -19.63 2.24
N ARG A 105 -11.85 -19.81 2.58
CA ARG A 105 -11.25 -19.36 3.83
C ARG A 105 -10.57 -18.01 3.64
N GLU A 106 -10.41 -17.29 4.74
CA GLU A 106 -9.78 -15.97 4.74
C GLU A 106 -8.32 -16.01 4.24
N THR A 107 -7.59 -17.07 4.58
CA THR A 107 -6.18 -17.27 4.23
C THR A 107 -5.97 -17.92 2.86
N ASP A 108 -7.03 -18.27 2.12
CA ASP A 108 -6.87 -18.84 0.79
C ASP A 108 -6.41 -17.73 -0.19
N THR A 109 -5.62 -18.10 -1.19
CA THR A 109 -5.16 -17.24 -2.28
C THR A 109 -5.84 -17.61 -3.60
N PRO A 110 -5.91 -16.68 -4.58
CA PRO A 110 -6.38 -16.99 -5.93
C PRO A 110 -5.59 -18.08 -6.67
N LEU A 111 -4.27 -18.16 -6.45
CA LEU A 111 -3.38 -19.21 -6.97
C LEU A 111 -3.06 -20.25 -5.89
#